data_AF-A0A7V3IV49-F1
#
_entry.id   AF-A0A7V3IV49-F1
#
_cell.length_a   1.000
_cell.length_b   1.000
_cell.length_c   1.000
_cell.angle_alpha   90.00
_cell.angle_beta   90.00
_cell.angle_gamma   90.00
#
_symmetry.space_group_name_H-M   'P 1'
#
loop_
_entity.id
_entity.type
_entity.pdbx_description
1 polymer ?
#
loop_
_entity_poly.entity_id
_entity_poly.type
_entity_poly.pdbx_seq_one_letter_code
_entity_poly.pdbx_strand_id
1 'polypeptide(L)' 'KMLYLEAGSGAKKPVPSKMIQAISSKVSLPLIVGGGIKNKKQMLKAWAAGADLVVVGTAFENNSF' A
#
# COMPACT_ATOMS: atom_id res chain seq x y z
N LYS A 1 0.05 -11.97 -14.16
CA LYS A 1 0.20 -10.51 -14.37
C LYS A 1 -0.32 -9.81 -13.12
N MET A 2 0.29 -8.72 -12.68
CA MET A 2 -0.09 -7.99 -11.46
C MET A 2 0.19 -6.49 -11.62
N LEU A 3 -0.45 -5.66 -10.80
CA LEU A 3 -0.22 -4.23 -10.72
C LEU A 3 0.48 -3.89 -9.41
N TYR A 4 1.44 -2.98 -9.45
CA TYR A 4 2.16 -2.51 -8.27
C TYR A 4 2.02 -0.99 -8.17
N LEU A 5 1.43 -0.51 -7.08
CA LEU A 5 1.19 0.90 -6.81
C LEU A 5 2.13 1.38 -5.69
N GLU A 6 3.14 2.15 -6.06
CA GLU A 6 4.25 2.56 -5.19
C GLU A 6 4.19 4.06 -4.87
N ALA A 7 4.20 4.43 -3.58
CA ALA A 7 4.35 5.83 -3.16
C ALA A 7 5.81 6.30 -3.06
N GLY A 8 6.77 5.36 -3.07
CA GLY A 8 8.20 5.57 -2.87
C GLY A 8 8.66 5.06 -1.49
N SER A 9 9.87 4.51 -1.45
CA SER A 9 10.55 4.17 -0.19
C SER A 9 10.67 5.41 0.70
N GLY A 10 10.37 5.27 1.99
CA GLY A 10 10.40 6.39 2.94
C GLY A 10 9.34 7.50 2.72
N ALA A 11 8.39 7.33 1.79
CA ALA A 11 7.39 8.37 1.49
C ALA A 11 6.69 8.89 2.75
N LYS A 12 6.47 10.22 2.80
CA LYS A 12 5.82 10.87 3.96
C LYS A 12 4.37 10.43 4.14
N LYS A 13 3.68 10.16 3.02
CA LYS A 13 2.30 9.68 2.97
C LYS A 13 2.25 8.41 2.12
N PRO A 14 1.54 7.35 2.53
CA PRO A 14 1.31 6.19 1.68
C PRO A 14 0.36 6.55 0.53
N VAL A 15 0.21 5.62 -0.40
CA VAL A 15 -0.81 5.71 -1.46
C VAL A 15 -2.19 6.00 -0.84
N PRO A 16 -2.95 7.00 -1.32
CA PRO A 16 -4.27 7.32 -0.77
C PRO A 16 -5.26 6.15 -0.96
N SER A 17 -6.03 5.81 0.08
CA SER A 17 -7.06 4.75 0.01
C SER A 17 -8.07 4.95 -1.12
N LYS A 18 -8.45 6.20 -1.44
CA LYS A 18 -9.35 6.48 -2.56
C LYS A 18 -8.77 6.07 -3.91
N MET A 19 -7.45 6.18 -4.09
CA MET A 19 -6.77 5.76 -5.32
C MET A 19 -6.71 4.24 -5.42
N ILE A 20 -6.36 3.56 -4.31
CA ILE A 20 -6.37 2.10 -4.23
C ILE A 20 -7.77 1.56 -4.59
N GLN A 21 -8.81 2.10 -3.96
CA GLN A 21 -10.20 1.69 -4.19
C GLN A 21 -10.68 1.97 -5.63
N ALA A 22 -10.30 3.10 -6.21
CA ALA A 22 -10.66 3.44 -7.58
C ALA A 22 -10.01 2.50 -8.61
N ILE A 23 -8.84 1.94 -8.31
CA ILE A 23 -8.14 0.99 -9.18
C ILE A 23 -8.67 -0.43 -8.96
N SER A 24 -8.73 -0.89 -7.71
CA SER A 24 -9.17 -2.26 -7.36
C SER A 24 -10.58 -2.56 -7.85
N SER A 25 -11.47 -1.56 -7.89
CA SER A 25 -12.83 -1.70 -8.43
C SER A 25 -12.92 -1.81 -9.95
N LYS A 26 -11.83 -1.54 -10.69
CA LYS A 26 -11.82 -1.48 -12.17
C LYS A 26 -10.96 -2.55 -12.82
N VAL A 27 -10.16 -3.27 -12.04
CA VAL A 27 -9.20 -4.25 -12.56
C VAL A 27 -9.39 -5.59 -11.85
N SER A 28 -9.21 -6.68 -12.59
CA SER A 28 -9.20 -8.05 -12.04
C SER A 28 -7.80 -8.57 -11.75
N LEU A 29 -6.76 -7.76 -12.00
CA LEU A 29 -5.37 -8.12 -11.71
C LEU A 29 -5.08 -7.91 -10.22
N PRO A 30 -4.27 -8.79 -9.59
CA PRO A 30 -3.80 -8.56 -8.23
C PRO A 30 -3.12 -7.20 -8.07
N LEU A 31 -3.50 -6.46 -7.04
CA LEU A 31 -3.01 -5.13 -6.72
C LEU A 31 -2.11 -5.15 -5.48
N ILE A 32 -0.82 -4.91 -5.70
CA ILE A 32 0.17 -4.73 -4.66
C ILE A 32 0.31 -3.24 -4.35
N VAL A 33 0.34 -2.86 -3.08
CA VAL A 33 0.52 -1.47 -2.64
C VAL A 33 1.72 -1.35 -1.71
N GLY A 34 2.61 -0.41 -2.00
CA GLY A 34 3.83 -0.14 -1.23
C GLY A 34 4.14 1.35 -1.08
N GLY A 35 5.12 1.64 -0.22
CA GLY A 35 5.64 2.98 0.02
C GLY A 35 4.92 3.75 1.13
N GLY A 36 5.71 4.28 2.06
CA GLY A 36 5.23 5.19 3.11
C GLY A 36 4.31 4.58 4.19
N ILE A 37 4.22 3.25 4.28
CA ILE A 37 3.44 2.54 5.31
C ILE A 37 4.32 2.33 6.54
N LYS A 38 3.89 2.87 7.68
CA LYS A 38 4.68 3.01 8.91
C LYS A 38 4.05 2.39 10.15
N ASN A 39 2.81 1.92 10.05
CA ASN A 39 2.13 1.26 11.17
C ASN A 39 0.97 0.39 10.69
N LYS A 40 0.50 -0.47 11.60
CA LYS A 40 -0.63 -1.37 11.38
C LYS A 40 -1.89 -0.67 10.87
N LYS A 41 -2.21 0.54 11.35
CA LYS A 41 -3.40 1.28 10.91
C LYS A 41 -3.33 1.69 9.44
N GLN A 42 -2.16 2.10 8.95
CA GLN A 42 -1.95 2.42 7.54
C GLN A 42 -2.01 1.18 6.66
N MET A 43 -1.40 0.08 7.10
CA MET A 43 -1.45 -1.21 6.41
C MET A 43 -2.90 -1.71 6.25
N LEU A 44 -3.67 -1.72 7.36
CA LEU A 44 -5.07 -2.14 7.33
C LEU A 44 -5.94 -1.24 6.45
N LYS A 45 -5.64 0.07 6.37
CA LYS A 45 -6.33 0.99 5.46
C LYS A 45 -6.04 0.72 3.98
N ALA A 46 -4.83 0.29 3.63
CA ALA A 46 -4.50 -0.10 2.27
C ALA A 46 -5.20 -1.42 1.90
N TRP A 47 -5.13 -2.41 2.79
CA TRP A 47 -5.83 -3.68 2.64
C TRP A 47 -7.34 -3.49 2.46
N ALA A 48 -7.99 -2.74 3.36
CA ALA A 48 -9.42 -2.48 3.30
C ALA A 48 -9.85 -1.65 2.07
N ALA A 49 -8.92 -0.94 1.42
CA ALA A 49 -9.18 -0.21 0.18
C ALA A 49 -9.09 -1.11 -1.08
N GLY A 50 -8.74 -2.39 -0.92
CA GLY A 50 -8.67 -3.37 -2.01
C GLY A 50 -7.26 -3.68 -2.50
N ALA A 51 -6.24 -3.52 -1.66
CA ALA A 51 -4.92 -4.10 -1.93
C ALA A 51 -4.94 -5.59 -1.58
N ASP A 52 -4.43 -6.45 -2.47
CA ASP A 52 -4.27 -7.89 -2.23
C ASP A 52 -2.99 -8.22 -1.47
N LEU A 53 -1.98 -7.35 -1.59
CA LEU A 53 -0.73 -7.43 -0.86
C LEU A 53 -0.26 -6.03 -0.49
N VAL A 54 0.22 -5.87 0.73
CA VAL A 54 0.75 -4.61 1.26
C VAL A 54 2.23 -4.79 1.59
N VAL A 55 3.08 -3.96 0.99
CA VAL A 55 4.54 -4.00 1.19
C VAL A 55 4.96 -2.94 2.20
N VAL A 56 5.71 -3.38 3.21
CA VAL A 56 6.29 -2.53 4.26
C VAL A 56 7.80 -2.77 4.30
N GLY A 57 8.58 -1.75 3.94
CA GLY A 57 10.05 -1.80 3.94
C GLY A 57 10.64 -0.94 5.06
N THR A 58 10.86 0.34 4.76
CA THR A 58 11.57 1.33 5.62
C THR A 58 11.17 1.31 7.10
N ALA A 59 9.91 1.04 7.42
CA ALA A 59 9.46 0.98 8.81
C ALA A 59 10.08 -0.21 9.58
N PHE A 60 10.18 -1.38 8.94
CA PHE A 60 10.86 -2.55 9.50
C PHE A 60 12.39 -2.40 9.49
N GLU A 61 12.97 -1.84 8.42
CA GLU A 61 14.41 -1.54 8.35
C GLU A 61 14.86 -0.67 9.54
N ASN A 62 14.02 0.28 9.95
CA ASN A 62 14.28 1.19 11.05
C ASN A 62 13.71 0.73 12.42
N ASN A 63 13.18 -0.49 12.54
CA ASN A 63 12.53 -0.99 13.77
C ASN A 63 11.45 -0.04 14.34
N SER A 64 10.60 0.49 13.47
CA SER A 64 9.65 1.59 13.78
C SER A 64 8.19 1.29 13.40
N PHE A 65 7.87 0.03 13.10
CA PHE A 65 6.56 -0.39 12.60
C PHE A 65 5.50 -0.62 13.69
#